data_AF-A0A6H9GV90-F1
#
_entry.id   AF-A0A6H9GV90-F1
#
_cell.length_a   1.000
_cell.length_b   1.000
_cell.length_c   1.000
_cell.angle_alpha   90.00
_cell.angle_beta   90.00
_cell.angle_gamma   90.00
#
_symmetry.space_group_name_H-M   'P 1'
#
loop_
_entity.id
_entity.type
_entity.pdbx_description
1 polymer ?
#
loop_
_entity_poly.entity_id
_entity_poly.type
_entity_poly.pdbx_seq_one_letter_code
_entity_poly.pdbx_strand_id
1 'polypeptide(L)'
;MLKKQSKIDGRFLVIAALLGYFGLLYLANFFFPYQRFWWKLGVPAAENAFIDLREVLGAFDCDRLTGEVSLINNSCFKQISYPSSWSSLTWLGLEQRDTIFWGVFFALIFYGITLIIIGRLNYQEAVVYALILCSPPVMLLVERGNVDIVIYSWLGVGLIIIKNSRALIFRLCAYLLIFFWGVVKLFPIFGLAVILKEKRNLFLFLSAIFTTAFITYFLASVGEIKTISSIHDGRIWYSFGYKVLFGAVKYILSKLTSGETDIKNTIIYMMYIIMILFTMSILTRVLLSKLKIFKEWLSSDFVSTDSDKSLDKSRYIDYFRLAAAIHLGNFLVIGMLYDYKLTFLIFALPQILDWIKQENQLSLPSSMALVAMVTTFYASPFLYPWLVDEMINWLLAANLLYMAILSMPEWLKSLVHRRLSGKFSV
;
A
#
# COMPACT_ATOMS: atom_id res chain seq x y z
N MET A 1 -11.59 23.95 8.74
CA MET A 1 -12.80 23.10 8.92
C MET A 1 -12.51 21.81 9.71
N LEU A 2 -11.41 21.09 9.44
CA LEU A 2 -11.01 19.85 10.16
C LEU A 2 -10.70 20.01 11.66
N LYS A 3 -10.58 21.23 12.20
CA LYS A 3 -10.17 21.49 13.59
C LYS A 3 -11.31 21.30 14.61
N LYS A 4 -12.58 21.28 14.20
CA LYS A 4 -13.71 21.23 15.13
C LYS A 4 -13.96 19.80 15.63
N GLN A 5 -13.88 19.59 16.95
CA GLN A 5 -14.27 18.32 17.56
C GLN A 5 -15.79 18.13 17.49
N SER A 6 -16.24 16.95 17.07
CA SER A 6 -17.65 16.57 17.09
C SER A 6 -18.06 16.04 18.46
N LYS A 7 -19.33 16.21 18.82
CA LYS A 7 -19.90 15.62 20.05
C LYS A 7 -20.01 14.10 19.96
N ILE A 8 -20.25 13.58 18.76
CA ILE A 8 -20.35 12.14 18.47
C ILE A 8 -19.03 11.67 17.86
N ASP A 9 -18.56 10.50 18.26
CA ASP A 9 -17.38 9.87 17.66
C ASP A 9 -17.68 9.46 16.22
N GLY A 10 -16.94 10.03 15.26
CA GLY A 10 -17.13 9.79 13.84
C GLY A 10 -16.96 8.31 13.43
N ARG A 11 -16.35 7.47 14.26
CA ARG A 11 -16.28 6.01 14.01
C ARG A 11 -17.65 5.37 13.84
N PHE A 12 -18.70 5.87 14.50
CA PHE A 12 -20.06 5.36 14.29
C PHE A 12 -20.56 5.58 12.86
N LEU A 13 -20.19 6.71 12.24
CA LEU A 13 -20.53 6.98 10.84
C LEU A 13 -19.79 6.03 9.90
N VAL A 14 -18.52 5.73 10.17
CA VAL A 14 -17.73 4.76 9.40
C VAL A 14 -18.36 3.36 9.50
N ILE A 15 -18.73 2.92 10.70
CA ILE A 15 -19.41 1.63 10.92
C ILE A 15 -20.75 1.60 10.18
N ALA A 16 -21.55 2.67 10.30
CA ALA A 16 -22.83 2.76 9.59
C ALA A 16 -22.66 2.71 8.07
N ALA A 17 -21.63 3.36 7.52
CA ALA A 17 -21.33 3.30 6.09
C ALA A 17 -20.95 1.89 5.64
N LEU A 18 -20.11 1.18 6.41
CA LEU A 18 -19.75 -0.21 6.13
C LEU A 18 -20.97 -1.15 6.21
N LEU A 19 -21.77 -1.05 7.27
CA LEU A 19 -23.00 -1.83 7.40
C LEU A 19 -23.99 -1.50 6.28
N GLY A 20 -24.10 -0.24 5.88
CA GLY A 20 -24.91 0.18 4.74
C GLY A 20 -24.41 -0.40 3.42
N TYR A 21 -23.09 -0.43 3.19
CA TYR A 21 -22.47 -1.03 2.01
C TYR A 21 -22.74 -2.54 1.93
N PHE A 22 -22.46 -3.29 2.99
CA PHE A 22 -22.71 -4.74 3.02
C PHE A 22 -24.20 -5.07 3.04
N GLY A 23 -25.03 -4.25 3.69
CA GLY A 23 -26.48 -4.38 3.65
C GLY A 23 -27.05 -4.17 2.25
N LEU A 24 -26.54 -3.17 1.51
CA LEU A 24 -26.88 -2.94 0.11
C LEU A 24 -26.48 -4.13 -0.77
N LEU A 25 -25.26 -4.65 -0.60
CA LEU A 25 -24.81 -5.85 -1.32
C LEU A 25 -25.72 -7.05 -1.06
N TYR A 26 -26.06 -7.29 0.22
CA TYR A 26 -26.96 -8.37 0.62
C TYR A 26 -28.34 -8.24 -0.03
N LEU A 27 -28.93 -7.04 0.04
CA LEU A 27 -30.24 -6.76 -0.56
C LEU A 27 -30.21 -6.83 -2.10
N ALA A 28 -29.15 -6.33 -2.73
CA ALA A 28 -29.01 -6.35 -4.18
C ALA A 28 -28.88 -7.77 -4.73
N ASN A 29 -28.31 -8.70 -3.95
CA ASN A 29 -28.13 -10.10 -4.36
C ASN A 29 -29.46 -10.86 -4.54
N PHE A 30 -30.59 -10.33 -4.02
CA PHE A 30 -31.92 -10.86 -4.31
C PHE A 30 -32.43 -10.49 -5.72
N PHE A 31 -31.87 -9.45 -6.33
CA PHE A 31 -32.35 -8.88 -7.60
C PHE A 31 -31.32 -9.00 -8.74
N PHE A 32 -30.04 -9.04 -8.42
CA PHE A 32 -28.94 -9.10 -9.37
C PHE A 32 -27.98 -10.23 -9.02
N PRO A 33 -27.36 -10.89 -10.02
CA PRO A 33 -26.27 -11.81 -9.75
C PRO A 33 -25.15 -11.10 -8.99
N TYR A 34 -24.68 -11.72 -7.90
CA TYR A 34 -23.60 -11.26 -7.01
C TYR A 34 -22.49 -10.49 -7.76
N GLN A 35 -21.88 -11.13 -8.75
CA GLN A 35 -20.76 -10.56 -9.51
C GLN A 35 -21.10 -9.26 -10.23
N ARG A 36 -22.27 -9.22 -10.88
CA ARG A 36 -22.67 -8.06 -11.68
C ARG A 36 -22.86 -6.84 -10.80
N PHE A 37 -23.35 -7.03 -9.58
CA PHE A 37 -23.53 -5.91 -8.66
C PHE A 37 -22.19 -5.41 -8.12
N TRP A 38 -21.27 -6.30 -7.74
CA TRP A 38 -19.90 -5.92 -7.38
C TRP A 38 -19.17 -5.16 -8.48
N TRP A 39 -19.30 -5.61 -9.74
CA TRP A 39 -18.68 -4.92 -10.88
C TRP A 39 -19.21 -3.51 -11.07
N LYS A 40 -20.50 -3.27 -10.81
CA LYS A 40 -21.08 -1.91 -10.82
C LYS A 40 -20.48 -1.01 -9.73
N LEU A 41 -20.02 -1.60 -8.63
CA LEU A 41 -19.30 -0.90 -7.56
C LEU A 41 -17.79 -0.81 -7.83
N GLY A 42 -17.32 -1.22 -9.02
CA GLY A 42 -15.92 -1.16 -9.41
C GLY A 42 -15.07 -2.31 -8.86
N VAL A 43 -15.70 -3.36 -8.31
CA VAL A 43 -14.98 -4.51 -7.75
C VAL A 43 -15.12 -5.70 -8.71
N PRO A 44 -14.02 -6.19 -9.33
CA PRO A 44 -14.05 -7.34 -10.22
C PRO A 44 -14.19 -8.65 -9.42
N ALA A 45 -15.37 -8.87 -8.84
CA ALA A 45 -15.68 -10.02 -8.01
C ALA A 45 -15.59 -11.36 -8.78
N ALA A 46 -15.17 -12.40 -8.08
CA ALA A 46 -15.07 -13.75 -8.61
C ALA A 46 -16.41 -14.51 -8.49
N GLU A 47 -16.52 -15.69 -9.13
CA GLU A 47 -17.71 -16.55 -9.01
C GLU A 47 -17.88 -17.08 -7.60
N ASN A 48 -16.77 -17.50 -7.00
CA ASN A 48 -16.73 -17.99 -5.64
C ASN A 48 -16.27 -16.87 -4.69
N ALA A 49 -17.00 -16.68 -3.59
CA ALA A 49 -16.60 -15.77 -2.54
C ALA A 49 -15.22 -16.16 -1.96
N PHE A 50 -14.41 -15.16 -1.64
CA PHE A 50 -13.09 -15.33 -1.02
C PHE A 50 -12.15 -16.26 -1.82
N ILE A 51 -12.15 -16.15 -3.15
CA ILE A 51 -11.40 -17.06 -4.03
C ILE A 51 -9.90 -17.14 -3.70
N ASP A 52 -9.25 -16.01 -3.36
CA ASP A 52 -7.82 -16.02 -3.05
C ASP A 52 -7.56 -16.77 -1.74
N LEU A 53 -8.45 -16.63 -0.75
CA LEU A 53 -8.36 -17.42 0.49
C LEU A 53 -8.61 -18.90 0.23
N ARG A 54 -9.60 -19.21 -0.62
CA ARG A 54 -9.93 -20.59 -1.00
C ARG A 54 -8.75 -21.29 -1.65
N GLU A 55 -8.01 -20.58 -2.50
CA GLU A 55 -6.80 -21.10 -3.15
C GLU A 55 -5.69 -21.37 -2.13
N VAL A 56 -5.46 -20.44 -1.18
CA VAL A 56 -4.46 -20.62 -0.12
C VAL A 56 -4.81 -21.78 0.81
N LEU A 57 -6.06 -21.88 1.25
CA LEU A 57 -6.50 -22.98 2.13
C LEU A 57 -6.53 -24.32 1.39
N GLY A 58 -6.89 -24.30 0.10
CA GLY A 58 -6.77 -25.48 -0.75
C GLY A 58 -5.32 -25.96 -0.89
N ALA A 59 -4.38 -25.03 -1.03
CA ALA A 59 -2.95 -25.35 -1.03
C ALA A 59 -2.51 -25.98 0.30
N PHE A 60 -3.05 -25.51 1.43
CA PHE A 60 -2.76 -26.12 2.74
C PHE A 60 -3.31 -27.55 2.85
N ASP A 61 -4.54 -27.79 2.36
CA ASP A 61 -5.11 -29.13 2.30
C ASP A 61 -4.25 -30.06 1.44
N CYS A 62 -3.79 -29.59 0.27
CA CYS A 62 -2.94 -30.37 -0.61
C CYS A 62 -1.59 -30.70 0.03
N ASP A 63 -0.90 -29.71 0.59
CA ASP A 63 0.40 -29.91 1.25
C ASP A 63 0.30 -30.94 2.37
N ARG A 64 -0.80 -30.93 3.15
CA ARG A 64 -1.04 -31.95 4.19
C ARG A 64 -1.28 -33.34 3.63
N LEU A 65 -1.89 -33.47 2.45
CA LEU A 65 -2.19 -34.75 1.82
C LEU A 65 -0.99 -35.35 1.09
N THR A 66 -0.18 -34.52 0.43
CA THR A 66 0.87 -34.97 -0.50
C THR A 66 2.28 -34.77 0.05
N GLY A 67 2.46 -33.87 1.01
CA GLY A 67 3.78 -33.40 1.44
C GLY A 67 4.51 -32.57 0.36
N GLU A 68 3.83 -32.18 -0.72
CA GLU A 68 4.41 -31.43 -1.83
C GLU A 68 4.18 -29.92 -1.66
N VAL A 69 5.25 -29.19 -1.33
CA VAL A 69 5.28 -27.71 -1.29
C VAL A 69 5.47 -27.10 -2.69
N SER A 70 5.24 -27.87 -3.78
CA SER A 70 5.61 -27.40 -5.12
C SER A 70 4.71 -26.24 -5.59
N LEU A 71 5.37 -25.15 -5.97
CA LEU A 71 4.77 -23.91 -6.48
C LEU A 71 4.25 -24.02 -7.91
N ILE A 72 4.75 -25.01 -8.66
CA ILE A 72 4.36 -25.30 -10.03
C ILE A 72 3.95 -26.77 -10.11
N ASN A 73 2.79 -27.02 -10.72
CA ASN A 73 2.39 -28.35 -11.18
C ASN A 73 2.46 -29.42 -10.07
N ASN A 74 1.67 -29.24 -9.02
CA ASN A 74 1.44 -30.29 -8.02
C ASN A 74 0.16 -31.07 -8.38
N SER A 75 -0.05 -32.20 -7.72
CA SER A 75 -1.19 -33.08 -7.99
C SER A 75 -2.58 -32.46 -7.74
N CYS A 76 -2.67 -31.37 -6.95
CA CYS A 76 -3.94 -30.74 -6.59
C CYS A 76 -4.22 -29.43 -7.34
N PHE A 77 -3.18 -28.71 -7.76
CA PHE A 77 -3.25 -27.39 -8.38
C PHE A 77 -2.22 -27.27 -9.49
N LYS A 78 -2.66 -26.65 -10.59
CA LYS A 78 -1.74 -26.32 -11.69
C LYS A 78 -0.74 -25.24 -11.26
N GLN A 79 -1.13 -24.34 -10.35
CA GLN A 79 -0.35 -23.15 -10.05
C GLN A 79 -0.72 -22.47 -8.73
N ILE A 80 0.29 -22.04 -7.96
CA ILE A 80 0.13 -21.22 -6.75
C ILE A 80 1.13 -20.06 -6.84
N SER A 81 0.68 -18.81 -6.62
CA SER A 81 1.52 -17.61 -6.72
C SER A 81 2.18 -17.17 -5.40
N TYR A 82 2.40 -18.09 -4.47
CA TYR A 82 2.92 -17.82 -3.13
C TYR A 82 4.26 -18.53 -2.90
N PRO A 83 5.26 -17.93 -2.22
CA PRO A 83 6.53 -18.61 -1.92
C PRO A 83 6.38 -19.83 -0.99
N SER A 84 7.37 -20.73 -1.00
CA SER A 84 7.36 -21.92 -0.13
C SER A 84 7.29 -21.58 1.37
N SER A 85 7.71 -20.37 1.77
CA SER A 85 7.53 -19.89 3.14
C SER A 85 6.08 -19.92 3.63
N TRP A 86 5.08 -19.94 2.74
CA TRP A 86 3.67 -20.12 3.09
C TRP A 86 3.34 -21.50 3.64
N SER A 87 4.06 -22.57 3.26
CA SER A 87 3.79 -23.90 3.80
C SER A 87 4.13 -23.99 5.29
N SER A 88 4.98 -23.09 5.81
CA SER A 88 5.24 -22.99 7.25
C SER A 88 4.01 -22.64 8.09
N LEU A 89 2.87 -22.32 7.47
CA LEU A 89 1.60 -22.02 8.14
C LEU A 89 0.57 -23.17 8.07
N THR A 90 0.88 -24.29 7.40
CA THR A 90 -0.07 -25.41 7.23
C THR A 90 -0.44 -26.10 8.55
N TRP A 91 0.43 -26.00 9.56
CA TRP A 91 0.21 -26.53 10.92
C TRP A 91 -0.94 -25.84 11.68
N LEU A 92 -1.44 -24.70 11.21
CA LEU A 92 -2.57 -24.00 11.82
C LEU A 92 -3.90 -24.77 11.71
N GLY A 93 -3.96 -25.85 10.91
CA GLY A 93 -5.17 -26.67 10.76
C GLY A 93 -6.30 -25.97 10.01
N LEU A 94 -6.01 -24.89 9.28
CA LEU A 94 -7.01 -24.19 8.46
C LEU A 94 -7.30 -25.02 7.20
N GLU A 95 -8.59 -25.26 6.92
CA GLU A 95 -9.05 -26.10 5.80
C GLU A 95 -9.87 -25.30 4.78
N GLN A 96 -9.85 -25.71 3.51
CA GLN A 96 -10.60 -25.04 2.44
C GLN A 96 -12.11 -25.05 2.68
N ARG A 97 -12.65 -26.08 3.35
CA ARG A 97 -14.09 -26.15 3.67
C ARG A 97 -14.57 -24.97 4.52
N ASP A 98 -13.68 -24.37 5.31
CA ASP A 98 -13.98 -23.28 6.24
C ASP A 98 -13.69 -21.90 5.65
N THR A 99 -13.46 -21.81 4.33
CA THR A 99 -13.08 -20.56 3.63
C THR A 99 -13.99 -19.38 3.97
N ILE A 100 -15.31 -19.58 3.97
CA ILE A 100 -16.27 -18.49 4.24
C ILE A 100 -16.11 -17.97 5.67
N PHE A 101 -15.99 -18.88 6.63
CA PHE A 101 -15.79 -18.51 8.04
C PHE A 101 -14.51 -17.70 8.22
N TRP A 102 -13.39 -18.21 7.70
CA TRP A 102 -12.09 -17.53 7.81
C TRP A 102 -12.06 -16.20 7.04
N GLY A 103 -12.71 -16.13 5.88
CA GLY A 103 -12.82 -14.90 5.08
C GLY A 103 -13.53 -13.79 5.84
N VAL A 104 -14.71 -14.09 6.42
CA VAL A 104 -15.46 -13.15 7.26
C VAL A 104 -14.68 -12.79 8.52
N PHE A 105 -14.09 -13.78 9.20
CA PHE A 105 -13.31 -13.56 10.41
C PHE A 105 -12.12 -12.63 10.18
N PHE A 106 -11.33 -12.85 9.12
CA PHE A 106 -10.21 -11.99 8.78
C PHE A 106 -10.65 -10.58 8.36
N ALA A 107 -11.77 -10.45 7.64
CA ALA A 107 -12.35 -9.14 7.33
C ALA A 107 -12.76 -8.37 8.60
N LEU A 108 -13.38 -9.04 9.57
CA LEU A 108 -13.73 -8.44 10.86
C LEU A 108 -12.50 -7.99 11.66
N ILE A 109 -11.44 -8.81 11.69
CA ILE A 109 -10.16 -8.44 12.31
C ILE A 109 -9.58 -7.20 11.63
N PHE A 110 -9.56 -7.18 10.28
CA PHE A 110 -9.05 -6.05 9.51
C PHE A 110 -9.76 -4.75 9.88
N TYR A 111 -11.09 -4.72 9.83
CA TYR A 111 -11.85 -3.53 10.21
C TYR A 111 -11.68 -3.17 11.69
N GLY A 112 -11.62 -4.16 12.58
CA GLY A 112 -11.36 -3.96 14.00
C GLY A 112 -10.02 -3.27 14.26
N ILE A 113 -8.93 -3.79 13.67
CA ILE A 113 -7.59 -3.20 13.74
C ILE A 113 -7.58 -1.79 13.14
N THR A 114 -8.21 -1.59 11.99
CA THR A 114 -8.33 -0.26 11.37
C THR A 114 -9.03 0.73 12.30
N LEU A 115 -10.16 0.38 12.90
CA LEU A 115 -10.89 1.25 13.83
C LEU A 115 -10.10 1.57 15.11
N ILE A 116 -9.26 0.63 15.59
CA ILE A 116 -8.35 0.86 16.73
C ILE A 116 -7.27 1.88 16.34
N ILE A 117 -6.67 1.73 15.16
CA ILE A 117 -5.58 2.58 14.67
C ILE A 117 -6.04 4.01 14.42
N ILE A 118 -7.21 4.17 13.81
CA ILE A 118 -7.78 5.47 13.47
C ILE A 118 -8.08 6.30 14.74
N GLY A 119 -8.55 5.65 15.81
CA GLY A 119 -8.95 6.34 17.03
C GLY A 119 -10.20 7.20 16.82
N ARG A 120 -10.40 8.21 17.67
CA ARG A 120 -11.62 9.06 17.62
C ARG A 120 -11.57 9.98 16.40
N LEU A 121 -12.70 10.06 15.70
CA LEU A 121 -12.84 10.88 14.48
C LEU A 121 -13.81 12.04 14.68
N ASN A 122 -13.57 13.13 13.97
CA ASN A 122 -14.63 14.09 13.68
C ASN A 122 -15.46 13.66 12.45
N TYR A 123 -16.55 14.37 12.15
CA TYR A 123 -17.43 14.03 11.01
C TYR A 123 -16.73 14.05 9.65
N GLN A 124 -15.84 15.01 9.42
CA GLN A 124 -15.15 15.16 8.12
C GLN A 124 -14.15 14.04 7.90
N GLU A 125 -13.40 13.69 8.94
CA GLU A 125 -12.49 12.54 8.93
C GLU A 125 -13.28 11.25 8.74
N ALA A 126 -14.44 11.11 9.38
CA ALA A 126 -15.30 9.95 9.21
C ALA A 126 -15.80 9.79 7.77
N VAL A 127 -16.15 10.88 7.07
CA VAL A 127 -16.49 10.82 5.64
C VAL A 127 -15.31 10.34 4.81
N VAL A 128 -14.11 10.87 5.05
CA VAL A 128 -12.88 10.45 4.35
C VAL A 128 -12.62 8.95 4.58
N TYR A 129 -12.69 8.48 5.82
CA TYR A 129 -12.51 7.07 6.15
C TYR A 129 -13.62 6.19 5.56
N ALA A 130 -14.88 6.63 5.58
CA ALA A 130 -15.98 5.89 4.99
C ALA A 130 -15.79 5.70 3.48
N LEU A 131 -15.40 6.76 2.76
CA LEU A 131 -15.07 6.70 1.33
C LEU A 131 -13.92 5.73 1.06
N ILE A 132 -12.83 5.85 1.83
CA ILE A 132 -11.65 4.99 1.64
C ILE A 132 -11.96 3.53 1.96
N LEU A 133 -12.69 3.25 3.04
CA LEU A 133 -12.98 1.88 3.44
C LEU A 133 -14.05 1.23 2.57
N CYS A 134 -14.98 1.99 2.00
CA CYS A 134 -15.97 1.49 1.03
C CYS A 134 -15.48 1.57 -0.42
N SER A 135 -14.19 1.81 -0.62
CA SER A 135 -13.62 1.97 -1.96
C SER A 135 -13.39 0.62 -2.65
N PRO A 136 -13.36 0.61 -3.99
CA PRO A 136 -13.09 -0.60 -4.76
C PRO A 136 -11.81 -1.38 -4.37
N PRO A 137 -10.63 -0.78 -4.11
CA PRO A 137 -9.45 -1.52 -3.67
C PRO A 137 -9.62 -2.25 -2.35
N VAL A 138 -10.21 -1.59 -1.34
CA VAL A 138 -10.45 -2.19 -0.02
C VAL A 138 -11.51 -3.29 -0.14
N MET A 139 -12.53 -3.04 -0.93
CA MET A 139 -13.60 -4.01 -1.12
C MET A 139 -13.17 -5.19 -1.98
N LEU A 140 -12.29 -5.00 -2.97
CA LEU A 140 -11.65 -6.07 -3.71
C LEU A 140 -10.78 -6.94 -2.78
N LEU A 141 -10.04 -6.32 -1.85
CA LEU A 141 -9.28 -7.05 -0.84
C LEU A 141 -10.20 -7.99 -0.04
N VAL A 142 -11.32 -7.46 0.46
CA VAL A 142 -12.30 -8.18 1.29
C VAL A 142 -13.04 -9.25 0.50
N GLU A 143 -13.55 -8.92 -0.69
CA GLU A 143 -14.29 -9.83 -1.57
C GLU A 143 -13.47 -11.06 -1.93
N ARG A 144 -12.19 -10.86 -2.25
CA ARG A 144 -11.24 -11.93 -2.58
C ARG A 144 -10.75 -12.70 -1.36
N GLY A 145 -10.91 -12.17 -0.15
CA GLY A 145 -10.32 -12.74 1.05
C GLY A 145 -8.79 -12.80 0.96
N ASN A 146 -8.18 -11.84 0.26
CA ASN A 146 -6.74 -11.92 0.00
C ASN A 146 -5.97 -11.93 1.32
N VAL A 147 -4.90 -12.73 1.37
CA VAL A 147 -4.04 -12.84 2.56
C VAL A 147 -3.41 -11.51 3.00
N ASP A 148 -3.40 -10.50 2.13
CA ASP A 148 -2.99 -9.14 2.49
C ASP A 148 -3.86 -8.53 3.62
N ILE A 149 -5.10 -9.02 3.85
CA ILE A 149 -5.93 -8.69 5.03
C ILE A 149 -5.23 -9.10 6.33
N VAL A 150 -4.69 -10.31 6.36
CA VAL A 150 -3.99 -10.88 7.51
C VAL A 150 -2.68 -10.11 7.74
N ILE A 151 -1.92 -9.87 6.66
CA ILE A 151 -0.69 -9.07 6.71
C ILE A 151 -0.99 -7.67 7.24
N TYR A 152 -1.97 -6.97 6.68
CA TYR A 152 -2.38 -5.64 7.16
C TYR A 152 -2.68 -5.68 8.66
N SER A 153 -3.49 -6.64 9.11
CA SER A 153 -3.88 -6.75 10.51
C SER A 153 -2.68 -6.89 11.44
N TRP A 154 -1.71 -7.75 11.10
CA TRP A 154 -0.49 -7.92 11.89
C TRP A 154 0.47 -6.72 11.82
N LEU A 155 0.61 -6.07 10.67
CA LEU A 155 1.36 -4.81 10.60
C LEU A 155 0.71 -3.74 11.48
N GLY A 156 -0.63 -3.71 11.53
CA GLY A 156 -1.39 -2.85 12.43
C GLY A 156 -1.11 -3.14 13.92
N VAL A 157 -1.08 -4.41 14.31
CA VAL A 157 -0.65 -4.83 15.66
C VAL A 157 0.78 -4.37 15.93
N GLY A 158 1.71 -4.56 14.99
CA GLY A 158 3.08 -4.06 15.10
C GLY A 158 3.15 -2.55 15.35
N LEU A 159 2.37 -1.76 14.62
CA LEU A 159 2.27 -0.30 14.82
C LEU A 159 1.66 0.08 16.18
N ILE A 160 0.68 -0.67 16.67
CA ILE A 160 0.11 -0.48 18.01
C ILE A 160 1.17 -0.74 19.08
N ILE A 161 1.95 -1.82 18.94
CA ILE A 161 3.06 -2.16 19.85
C ILE A 161 4.13 -1.07 19.83
N ILE A 162 4.57 -0.61 18.65
CA ILE A 162 5.59 0.45 18.50
C ILE A 162 5.12 1.76 19.15
N LYS A 163 3.84 2.11 18.97
CA LYS A 163 3.26 3.34 19.51
C LYS A 163 3.16 3.33 21.03
N ASN A 164 2.74 2.21 21.61
CA ASN A 164 2.42 2.13 23.04
C ASN A 164 3.62 1.75 23.91
N SER A 165 4.69 1.20 23.32
CA SER A 165 5.81 0.64 24.08
C SER A 165 7.09 1.48 23.98
N ARG A 166 7.59 1.94 25.13
CA ARG A 166 8.92 2.56 25.25
C ARG A 166 10.06 1.56 25.37
N ALA A 167 9.78 0.33 25.79
CA ALA A 167 10.80 -0.70 25.94
C ALA A 167 11.26 -1.21 24.56
N LEU A 168 12.57 -1.40 24.41
CA LEU A 168 13.18 -1.86 23.16
C LEU A 168 12.67 -3.25 22.77
N ILE A 169 12.49 -4.16 23.73
CA ILE A 169 12.06 -5.54 23.47
C ILE A 169 10.74 -5.61 22.68
N PHE A 170 9.74 -4.82 23.06
CA PHE A 170 8.46 -4.78 22.35
C PHE A 170 8.58 -4.21 20.94
N ARG A 171 9.46 -3.21 20.74
CA ARG A 171 9.72 -2.68 19.39
C ARG A 171 10.47 -3.71 18.53
N LEU A 172 11.41 -4.45 19.11
CA LEU A 172 12.06 -5.58 18.42
C LEU A 172 11.06 -6.65 18.03
N CYS A 173 10.11 -7.02 18.90
CA CYS A 173 9.02 -7.94 18.55
C CYS A 173 8.20 -7.41 17.37
N ALA A 174 7.87 -6.11 17.34
CA ALA A 174 7.16 -5.51 16.22
C ALA A 174 7.99 -5.51 14.91
N TYR A 175 9.30 -5.23 14.98
CA TYR A 175 10.18 -5.29 13.81
C TYR A 175 10.33 -6.72 13.28
N LEU A 176 10.47 -7.70 14.18
CA LEU A 176 10.49 -9.12 13.84
C LEU A 176 9.17 -9.55 13.21
N LEU A 177 8.03 -9.06 13.69
CA LEU A 177 6.72 -9.32 13.09
C LEU A 177 6.62 -8.76 11.67
N ILE A 178 7.06 -7.52 11.44
CA ILE A 178 7.08 -6.92 10.09
C ILE A 178 8.02 -7.71 9.17
N PHE A 179 9.21 -8.08 9.66
CA PHE A 179 10.17 -8.88 8.93
C PHE A 179 9.64 -10.27 8.57
N PHE A 180 9.00 -10.95 9.53
CA PHE A 180 8.35 -12.25 9.32
C PHE A 180 7.36 -12.18 8.16
N TRP A 181 6.46 -11.20 8.17
CA TRP A 181 5.52 -11.02 7.06
C TRP A 181 6.20 -10.60 5.75
N GLY A 182 7.37 -9.94 5.82
CA GLY A 182 8.25 -9.66 4.68
C GLY A 182 8.89 -10.91 4.06
N VAL A 183 9.16 -11.94 4.86
CA VAL A 183 9.63 -13.26 4.39
C VAL A 183 8.48 -14.08 3.81
N VAL A 184 7.30 -13.99 4.42
CA VAL A 184 6.09 -14.67 3.93
C VAL A 184 5.62 -14.08 2.59
N LYS A 185 5.69 -12.75 2.43
CA LYS A 185 5.36 -12.06 1.19
C LYS A 185 6.33 -10.90 1.05
N LEU A 186 6.97 -10.67 -0.10
CA LEU A 186 8.14 -9.78 -0.14
C LEU A 186 7.88 -8.31 0.24
N PHE A 187 6.69 -7.77 -0.02
CA PHE A 187 6.45 -6.32 0.08
C PHE A 187 6.38 -5.70 1.50
N PRO A 188 5.91 -6.37 2.58
CA PRO A 188 5.90 -5.82 3.93
C PRO A 188 7.30 -5.50 4.45
N ILE A 189 8.38 -6.02 3.84
CA ILE A 189 9.75 -5.69 4.22
C ILE A 189 10.01 -4.17 4.18
N PHE A 190 9.37 -3.46 3.24
CA PHE A 190 9.48 -2.01 3.15
C PHE A 190 8.93 -1.32 4.41
N GLY A 191 7.99 -1.96 5.11
CA GLY A 191 7.47 -1.49 6.39
C GLY A 191 8.53 -1.35 7.48
N LEU A 192 9.70 -1.99 7.36
CA LEU A 192 10.83 -1.82 8.29
C LEU A 192 11.43 -0.40 8.27
N ALA A 193 10.99 0.48 7.38
CA ALA A 193 11.28 1.91 7.47
C ALA A 193 10.92 2.52 8.82
N VAL A 194 10.03 1.90 9.61
CA VAL A 194 9.73 2.30 11.00
C VAL A 194 10.96 2.28 11.93
N ILE A 195 12.01 1.51 11.61
CA ILE A 195 13.26 1.47 12.38
C ILE A 195 13.93 2.86 12.40
N LEU A 196 13.61 3.76 11.44
CA LEU A 196 14.06 5.17 11.46
C LEU A 196 13.68 5.92 12.74
N LYS A 197 12.71 5.41 13.52
CA LYS A 197 12.38 5.91 14.85
C LYS A 197 13.55 5.80 15.85
N GLU A 198 14.42 4.80 15.67
CA GLU A 198 15.51 4.54 16.60
C GLU A 198 16.65 5.56 16.49
N LYS A 199 17.46 5.64 17.55
CA LYS A 199 18.71 6.41 17.53
C LYS A 199 19.64 5.85 16.45
N ARG A 200 20.46 6.73 15.84
CA ARG A 200 21.38 6.42 14.74
C ARG A 200 22.08 5.06 14.86
N ASN A 201 22.79 4.79 15.96
CA ASN A 201 23.57 3.56 16.09
C ASN A 201 22.69 2.31 16.10
N LEU A 202 21.56 2.37 16.80
CA LEU A 202 20.59 1.27 16.85
C LEU A 202 19.89 1.09 15.50
N PHE A 203 19.53 2.19 14.83
CA PHE A 203 18.99 2.17 13.47
C PHE A 203 19.96 1.46 12.51
N LEU A 204 21.24 1.84 12.51
CA LEU A 204 22.25 1.24 11.64
C LEU A 204 22.45 -0.24 11.95
N PHE A 205 22.52 -0.60 13.22
CA PHE A 205 22.67 -1.99 13.67
C PHE A 205 21.48 -2.86 13.22
N LEU A 206 20.25 -2.44 13.53
CA LEU A 206 19.04 -3.18 13.16
C LEU A 206 18.85 -3.23 11.65
N SER A 207 19.10 -2.12 10.95
CA SER A 207 19.00 -2.09 9.48
C SER A 207 20.01 -3.04 8.84
N ALA A 208 21.24 -3.11 9.36
CA ALA A 208 22.25 -4.06 8.87
C ALA A 208 21.80 -5.52 9.09
N ILE A 209 21.30 -5.85 10.27
CA ILE A 209 20.80 -7.20 10.59
C ILE A 209 19.65 -7.60 9.67
N PHE A 210 18.58 -6.81 9.63
CA PHE A 210 17.39 -7.16 8.85
C PHE A 210 17.66 -7.16 7.35
N THR A 211 18.49 -6.23 6.85
CA THR A 211 18.89 -6.22 5.43
C THR A 211 19.72 -7.44 5.09
N THR A 212 20.70 -7.81 5.93
CA THR A 212 21.52 -9.00 5.69
C THR A 212 20.64 -10.25 5.70
N ALA A 213 19.79 -10.42 6.71
CA ALA A 213 18.89 -11.55 6.80
C ALA A 213 17.92 -11.63 5.60
N PHE A 214 17.35 -10.49 5.18
CA PHE A 214 16.46 -10.45 4.01
C PHE A 214 17.20 -10.75 2.70
N ILE A 215 18.42 -10.23 2.51
CA ILE A 215 19.24 -10.53 1.33
C ILE A 215 19.58 -12.02 1.28
N THR A 216 19.97 -12.62 2.42
CA THR A 216 20.24 -14.06 2.48
C THR A 216 19.00 -14.87 2.11
N TYR A 217 17.83 -14.54 2.67
CA TYR A 217 16.56 -15.16 2.30
C TYR A 217 16.25 -14.98 0.80
N PHE A 218 16.34 -13.75 0.31
CA PHE A 218 16.04 -13.43 -1.09
C PHE A 218 16.94 -14.24 -2.04
N LEU A 219 18.25 -14.26 -1.79
CA LEU A 219 19.20 -15.04 -2.59
C LEU A 219 18.92 -16.54 -2.55
N ALA A 220 18.54 -17.08 -1.38
CA ALA A 220 18.14 -18.48 -1.24
C ALA A 220 16.84 -18.79 -2.03
N SER A 221 15.92 -17.83 -2.13
CA SER A 221 14.62 -18.00 -2.80
C SER A 221 14.53 -17.39 -4.21
N VAL A 222 15.63 -16.91 -4.79
CA VAL A 222 15.62 -16.24 -6.12
C VAL A 222 14.99 -17.13 -7.21
N GLY A 223 15.24 -18.44 -7.18
CA GLY A 223 14.68 -19.39 -8.13
C GLY A 223 13.15 -19.42 -8.07
N GLU A 224 12.59 -19.58 -6.87
CA GLU A 224 11.15 -19.56 -6.62
C GLU A 224 10.52 -18.21 -7.00
N ILE A 225 11.18 -17.10 -6.66
CA ILE A 225 10.68 -15.75 -6.95
C ILE A 225 10.61 -15.52 -8.46
N LYS A 226 11.60 -15.99 -9.23
CA LYS A 226 11.58 -15.93 -10.70
C LYS A 226 10.41 -16.72 -11.28
N THR A 227 10.16 -17.91 -10.74
CA THR A 227 9.01 -18.73 -11.08
C THR A 227 7.70 -17.99 -10.79
N ILE A 228 7.48 -17.49 -9.58
CA ILE A 228 6.24 -16.77 -9.23
C ILE A 228 6.07 -15.52 -10.12
N SER A 229 7.16 -14.84 -10.44
CA SER A 229 7.13 -13.66 -11.30
C SER A 229 6.77 -13.97 -12.75
N SER A 230 7.05 -15.16 -13.29
CA SER A 230 6.69 -15.52 -14.67
C SER A 230 5.22 -15.91 -14.81
N ILE A 231 4.59 -16.25 -13.69
CA ILE A 231 3.18 -16.65 -13.57
C ILE A 231 2.25 -15.43 -13.52
N HIS A 232 2.76 -14.28 -13.09
CA HIS A 232 1.95 -13.11 -12.87
C HIS A 232 1.41 -12.54 -14.19
N ASP A 233 0.08 -12.58 -14.36
CA ASP A 233 -0.67 -12.23 -15.57
C ASP A 233 -0.53 -10.77 -16.07
N GLY A 234 0.27 -9.92 -15.43
CA GLY A 234 0.64 -8.59 -15.95
C GLY A 234 -0.54 -7.67 -16.32
N ARG A 235 -1.71 -7.87 -15.69
CA ARG A 235 -2.92 -7.12 -16.04
C ARG A 235 -2.74 -5.65 -15.67
N ILE A 236 -2.84 -4.78 -16.68
CA ILE A 236 -2.74 -3.33 -16.53
C ILE A 236 -3.95 -2.79 -15.75
N TRP A 237 -5.12 -3.40 -15.93
CA TRP A 237 -6.35 -3.04 -15.21
C TRP A 237 -6.32 -3.53 -13.77
N TYR A 238 -6.83 -2.72 -12.84
CA TYR A 238 -6.82 -3.00 -11.41
C TYR A 238 -5.41 -3.17 -10.82
N SER A 239 -4.44 -2.47 -11.40
CA SER A 239 -3.04 -2.50 -10.98
C SER A 239 -2.46 -1.11 -10.89
N PHE A 240 -1.50 -0.94 -9.98
CA PHE A 240 -0.72 0.28 -9.80
C PHE A 240 0.78 -0.03 -9.78
N GLY A 241 1.59 0.99 -10.05
CA GLY A 241 3.05 0.94 -9.99
C GLY A 241 3.70 1.44 -11.26
N TYR A 242 5.02 1.71 -11.21
CA TYR A 242 5.71 2.36 -12.34
C TYR A 242 5.58 1.58 -13.66
N LYS A 243 5.53 0.24 -13.61
CA LYS A 243 5.48 -0.62 -14.80
C LYS A 243 4.12 -0.58 -15.49
N VAL A 244 3.05 -0.10 -14.86
CA VAL A 244 1.72 0.01 -15.48
C VAL A 244 1.78 0.97 -16.66
N LEU A 245 2.29 2.20 -16.43
CA LEU A 245 2.54 3.17 -17.49
C LEU A 245 3.41 2.61 -18.63
N PHE A 246 4.55 1.97 -18.31
CA PHE A 246 5.45 1.42 -19.34
C PHE A 246 4.83 0.24 -20.10
N GLY A 247 4.12 -0.64 -19.41
CA GLY A 247 3.44 -1.79 -20.01
C GLY A 247 2.37 -1.34 -21.00
N ALA A 248 1.61 -0.30 -20.64
CA ALA A 248 0.60 0.25 -21.50
C ALA A 248 1.16 1.07 -22.67
N VAL A 249 2.24 1.85 -22.48
CA VAL A 249 2.98 2.47 -23.59
C VAL A 249 3.47 1.40 -24.56
N LYS A 250 4.06 0.30 -24.05
CA LYS A 250 4.51 -0.83 -24.89
C LYS A 250 3.35 -1.46 -25.65
N TYR A 251 2.20 -1.66 -25.00
CA TYR A 251 1.00 -2.18 -25.64
C TYR A 251 0.53 -1.26 -26.80
N ILE A 252 0.42 0.04 -26.54
CA ILE A 252 0.02 1.05 -27.55
C ILE A 252 1.00 1.05 -28.73
N LEU A 253 2.31 1.11 -28.46
CA LEU A 253 3.34 1.11 -29.50
C LEU A 253 3.28 -0.17 -30.34
N SER A 254 3.10 -1.34 -29.71
CA SER A 254 3.02 -2.62 -30.43
C SER A 254 1.84 -2.66 -31.41
N LYS A 255 0.68 -2.12 -31.01
CA LYS A 255 -0.51 -2.03 -31.87
C LYS A 255 -0.35 -1.03 -33.00
N LEU A 256 0.33 0.10 -32.77
CA LEU A 256 0.65 1.05 -33.83
C LEU A 256 1.62 0.47 -34.86
N THR A 257 2.62 -0.30 -34.41
CA THR A 257 3.64 -0.89 -35.30
C THR A 257 3.17 -2.13 -36.06
N SER A 258 2.12 -2.81 -35.60
CA SER A 258 1.67 -4.07 -36.21
C SER A 258 0.89 -3.90 -37.52
N GLY A 259 0.68 -2.67 -38.01
CA GLY A 259 0.04 -2.39 -39.30
C GLY A 259 -1.45 -2.72 -39.41
N GLU A 260 -2.03 -3.37 -38.39
CA GLU A 260 -3.45 -3.79 -38.33
C GLU A 260 -4.39 -2.74 -37.72
N THR A 261 -3.94 -1.50 -37.52
CA THR A 261 -4.74 -0.48 -36.83
C THR A 261 -5.49 0.43 -37.80
N ASP A 262 -6.82 0.38 -37.74
CA ASP A 262 -7.71 1.36 -38.37
C ASP A 262 -7.35 2.80 -37.95
N ILE A 263 -7.55 3.78 -38.84
CA ILE A 263 -7.25 5.21 -38.65
C ILE A 263 -7.86 5.71 -37.33
N LYS A 264 -9.06 5.26 -36.98
CA LYS A 264 -9.73 5.59 -35.73
C LYS A 264 -8.90 5.19 -34.51
N ASN A 265 -8.36 3.97 -34.50
CA ASN A 265 -7.53 3.48 -33.40
C ASN A 265 -6.18 4.21 -33.35
N THR A 266 -5.59 4.52 -34.50
CA THR A 266 -4.36 5.30 -34.60
C THR A 266 -4.52 6.69 -33.99
N ILE A 267 -5.64 7.39 -34.26
CA ILE A 267 -5.93 8.69 -33.63
C ILE A 267 -6.07 8.55 -32.11
N ILE A 268 -6.79 7.53 -31.63
CA ILE A 268 -6.94 7.26 -30.19
C ILE A 268 -5.58 7.03 -29.52
N TYR A 269 -4.72 6.22 -30.13
CA TYR A 269 -3.38 5.96 -29.61
C TYR A 269 -2.48 7.20 -29.61
N MET A 270 -2.54 8.02 -30.67
CA MET A 270 -1.81 9.30 -30.71
C MET A 270 -2.29 10.26 -29.63
N MET A 271 -3.60 10.33 -29.37
CA MET A 271 -4.14 11.11 -28.25
C MET A 271 -3.60 10.60 -26.91
N TYR A 272 -3.53 9.29 -26.69
CA TYR A 272 -2.92 8.73 -25.47
C TYR A 272 -1.46 9.10 -25.33
N ILE A 273 -0.66 9.03 -26.39
CA ILE A 273 0.75 9.43 -26.37
C ILE A 273 0.89 10.92 -26.01
N ILE A 274 0.10 11.79 -26.63
CA ILE A 274 0.10 13.23 -26.34
C ILE A 274 -0.27 13.50 -24.88
N MET A 275 -1.32 12.83 -24.38
CA MET A 275 -1.71 12.96 -22.98
C MET A 275 -0.60 12.46 -22.05
N ILE A 276 0.05 11.32 -22.34
CA ILE A 276 1.18 10.80 -21.55
C ILE A 276 2.32 11.82 -21.50
N LEU A 277 2.71 12.39 -22.63
CA LEU A 277 3.78 13.39 -22.69
C LEU A 277 3.42 14.66 -21.91
N PHE A 278 2.17 15.12 -22.03
CA PHE A 278 1.66 16.26 -21.27
C PHE A 278 1.68 16.00 -19.76
N THR A 279 1.21 14.83 -19.33
CA THR A 279 1.27 14.35 -17.95
C THR A 279 2.70 14.34 -17.43
N MET A 280 3.61 13.74 -18.17
CA MET A 280 5.02 13.64 -17.78
C MET A 280 5.66 15.02 -17.65
N SER A 281 5.28 15.98 -18.49
CA SER A 281 5.71 17.38 -18.37
C SER A 281 5.20 18.04 -17.09
N ILE A 282 3.92 17.88 -16.75
CA ILE A 282 3.34 18.39 -15.49
C ILE A 282 4.02 17.75 -14.28
N LEU A 283 4.14 16.42 -14.27
CA LEU A 283 4.77 15.68 -13.19
C LEU A 283 6.23 16.12 -13.01
N THR A 284 6.97 16.30 -14.11
CA THR A 284 8.34 16.81 -14.08
C THR A 284 8.40 18.21 -13.49
N ARG A 285 7.49 19.13 -13.86
CA ARG A 285 7.43 20.47 -13.26
C ARG A 285 7.16 20.42 -11.76
N VAL A 286 6.22 19.56 -11.31
CA VAL A 286 5.89 19.37 -9.89
C VAL A 286 7.08 18.76 -9.14
N LEU A 287 7.76 17.79 -9.72
CA LEU A 287 8.97 17.20 -9.14
C LEU A 287 10.10 18.22 -9.06
N LEU A 288 10.32 19.01 -10.11
CA LEU A 288 11.34 20.07 -10.16
C LEU A 288 11.05 21.18 -9.14
N SER A 289 9.79 21.60 -8.98
CA SER A 289 9.44 22.60 -7.96
C SER A 289 9.71 22.06 -6.56
N LYS A 290 9.38 20.79 -6.31
CA LYS A 290 9.69 20.12 -5.04
C LYS A 290 11.19 19.92 -4.82
N LEU A 291 11.95 19.61 -5.87
CA LEU A 291 13.41 19.51 -5.82
C LEU A 291 14.06 20.87 -5.54
N LYS A 292 13.52 21.97 -6.09
CA LYS A 292 13.99 23.32 -5.79
C LYS A 292 13.78 23.65 -4.31
N ILE A 293 12.57 23.40 -3.79
CA ILE A 293 12.25 23.58 -2.37
C ILE A 293 13.13 22.66 -1.50
N PHE A 294 13.36 21.43 -1.94
CA PHE A 294 14.24 20.49 -1.24
C PHE A 294 15.70 20.95 -1.25
N LYS A 295 16.18 21.55 -2.35
CA LYS A 295 17.52 22.12 -2.45
C LYS A 295 17.67 23.37 -1.57
N GLU A 296 16.65 24.23 -1.54
CA GLU A 296 16.58 25.37 -0.63
C GLU A 296 16.56 24.91 0.83
N TRP A 297 15.76 23.89 1.15
CA TRP A 297 15.73 23.21 2.44
C TRP A 297 17.08 22.60 2.83
N LEU A 298 17.80 22.00 1.87
CA LEU A 298 19.15 21.48 2.06
C LEU A 298 20.18 22.58 2.28
N SER A 299 20.01 23.75 1.67
CA SER A 299 20.97 24.87 1.75
C SER A 299 20.76 25.79 2.94
N SER A 300 19.54 25.84 3.48
CA SER A 300 19.21 26.59 4.68
C SER A 300 19.79 25.87 5.91
N ASP A 301 20.37 26.61 6.85
CA ASP A 301 20.79 26.14 8.20
C ASP A 301 19.57 25.75 9.08
N PHE A 302 18.61 25.03 8.50
CA PHE A 302 17.29 24.72 9.07
C PHE A 302 17.31 23.54 10.03
N VAL A 303 18.47 23.24 10.66
CA VAL A 303 18.45 22.48 11.91
C VAL A 303 17.77 23.40 12.92
N SER A 304 16.43 23.39 12.94
CA SER A 304 15.67 24.17 13.89
C SER A 304 16.13 23.73 15.27
N THR A 305 16.82 24.63 15.97
CA THR A 305 17.20 24.46 17.39
C THR A 305 15.97 24.29 18.28
N ASP A 306 14.79 24.61 17.73
CA ASP A 306 13.48 24.47 18.34
C ASP A 306 12.98 23.02 18.25
N SER A 307 13.41 22.19 19.21
CA SER A 307 13.15 20.74 19.22
C SER A 307 11.66 20.35 19.28
N ASP A 308 10.77 21.29 19.58
CA ASP A 308 9.33 21.08 19.68
C ASP A 308 8.58 21.20 18.34
N LYS A 309 9.23 21.72 17.28
CA LYS A 309 8.66 21.83 15.92
C LYS A 309 9.12 20.72 14.97
N SER A 310 9.86 19.72 15.46
CA SER A 310 10.43 18.70 14.59
C SER A 310 9.35 17.75 14.06
N LEU A 311 9.25 17.64 12.73
CA LEU A 311 8.23 16.83 12.04
C LEU A 311 8.34 15.33 12.36
N ASP A 312 9.52 14.87 12.77
CA ASP A 312 9.82 13.49 13.13
C ASP A 312 9.28 13.09 14.52
N LYS A 313 8.82 14.04 15.34
CA LYS A 313 8.16 13.79 16.64
C LYS A 313 6.63 13.76 16.54
N SER A 314 6.05 13.81 15.34
CA SER A 314 4.61 13.75 15.16
C SER A 314 4.01 12.43 15.63
N ARG A 315 2.76 12.48 16.13
CA ARG A 315 2.13 11.40 16.90
C ARG A 315 2.00 10.08 16.14
N TYR A 316 1.82 10.16 14.81
CA TYR A 316 1.54 9.01 13.94
C TYR A 316 2.63 8.80 12.89
N ILE A 317 3.83 9.35 13.12
CA ILE A 317 4.91 9.30 12.13
C ILE A 317 5.29 7.88 11.72
N ASP A 318 5.27 6.93 12.65
CA ASP A 318 5.61 5.54 12.38
C ASP A 318 4.58 4.88 11.45
N TYR A 319 3.31 5.26 11.57
CA TYR A 319 2.23 4.77 10.72
C TYR A 319 2.41 5.28 9.30
N PHE A 320 2.74 6.57 9.15
CA PHE A 320 3.08 7.16 7.87
C PHE A 320 4.32 6.52 7.25
N ARG A 321 5.40 6.33 8.01
CA ARG A 321 6.64 5.71 7.50
C ARG A 321 6.40 4.30 6.98
N LEU A 322 5.65 3.48 7.72
CA LEU A 322 5.29 2.14 7.27
C LEU A 322 4.48 2.18 5.97
N ALA A 323 3.41 2.98 5.95
CA ALA A 323 2.51 3.09 4.80
C ALA A 323 3.20 3.62 3.55
N ALA A 324 3.95 4.72 3.69
CA ALA A 324 4.65 5.37 2.61
C ALA A 324 5.77 4.47 2.07
N ALA A 325 6.52 3.78 2.94
CA ALA A 325 7.56 2.87 2.48
C ALA A 325 6.98 1.65 1.76
N ILE A 326 5.91 1.03 2.28
CA ILE A 326 5.21 -0.06 1.58
C ILE A 326 4.71 0.39 0.22
N HIS A 327 4.06 1.55 0.14
CA HIS A 327 3.58 2.06 -1.13
C HIS A 327 4.74 2.37 -2.09
N LEU A 328 5.76 3.12 -1.67
CA LEU A 328 6.89 3.48 -2.52
C LEU A 328 7.70 2.25 -2.95
N GLY A 329 7.88 1.26 -2.08
CA GLY A 329 8.57 0.02 -2.41
C GLY A 329 7.77 -0.83 -3.41
N ASN A 330 6.46 -0.96 -3.22
CA ASN A 330 5.57 -1.57 -4.21
C ASN A 330 5.64 -0.83 -5.55
N PHE A 331 5.53 0.50 -5.49
CA PHE A 331 5.42 1.37 -6.66
C PHE A 331 6.71 1.42 -7.47
N LEU A 332 7.88 1.55 -6.83
CA LEU A 332 9.19 1.80 -7.47
C LEU A 332 10.05 0.54 -7.63
N VAL A 333 9.95 -0.45 -6.73
CA VAL A 333 10.82 -1.63 -6.74
C VAL A 333 10.13 -2.81 -7.41
N ILE A 334 8.92 -3.15 -6.97
CA ILE A 334 8.18 -4.30 -7.54
C ILE A 334 7.58 -3.92 -8.91
N GLY A 335 6.90 -2.76 -8.95
CA GLY A 335 6.59 -2.02 -10.16
C GLY A 335 5.20 -2.26 -10.76
N MET A 336 4.56 -3.41 -10.57
CA MET A 336 3.15 -3.62 -10.94
C MET A 336 2.53 -4.63 -10.00
N LEU A 337 1.46 -4.23 -9.33
CA LEU A 337 0.73 -5.04 -8.38
C LEU A 337 -0.76 -4.66 -8.41
N TYR A 338 -1.61 -5.58 -8.01
CA TYR A 338 -3.04 -5.31 -7.89
C TYR A 338 -3.37 -4.19 -6.89
N ASP A 339 -4.41 -3.41 -7.21
CA ASP A 339 -4.82 -2.21 -6.49
C ASP A 339 -5.25 -2.45 -5.05
N TYR A 340 -5.67 -3.66 -4.69
CA TYR A 340 -6.02 -3.97 -3.30
C TYR A 340 -4.87 -3.69 -2.31
N LYS A 341 -3.61 -3.60 -2.78
CA LYS A 341 -2.47 -3.18 -1.94
C LYS A 341 -2.44 -1.70 -1.60
N LEU A 342 -3.23 -0.87 -2.27
CA LEU A 342 -3.43 0.53 -1.87
C LEU A 342 -4.02 0.62 -0.46
N THR A 343 -4.72 -0.42 0.01
CA THR A 343 -5.26 -0.54 1.38
C THR A 343 -4.22 -0.25 2.46
N PHE A 344 -2.94 -0.57 2.25
CA PHE A 344 -1.87 -0.27 3.22
C PHE A 344 -1.65 1.23 3.45
N LEU A 345 -2.08 2.10 2.52
CA LEU A 345 -2.07 3.56 2.69
C LEU A 345 -3.03 4.06 3.77
N ILE A 346 -4.00 3.24 4.21
CA ILE A 346 -4.88 3.61 5.33
C ILE A 346 -4.06 3.93 6.58
N PHE A 347 -2.91 3.28 6.78
CA PHE A 347 -2.00 3.61 7.88
C PHE A 347 -1.41 5.03 7.77
N ALA A 348 -1.30 5.62 6.58
CA ALA A 348 -0.79 6.99 6.42
C ALA A 348 -1.80 8.06 6.88
N LEU A 349 -3.11 7.75 6.83
CA LEU A 349 -4.18 8.73 7.01
C LEU A 349 -4.13 9.49 8.34
N PRO A 350 -3.90 8.86 9.52
CA PRO A 350 -3.84 9.60 10.77
C PRO A 350 -2.79 10.72 10.75
N GLN A 351 -1.62 10.48 10.14
CA GLN A 351 -0.55 11.47 10.07
C GLN A 351 -0.80 12.53 8.98
N ILE A 352 -1.35 12.13 7.83
CA ILE A 352 -1.73 13.05 6.75
C ILE A 352 -2.76 14.06 7.27
N LEU A 353 -3.81 13.58 7.95
CA LEU A 353 -4.86 14.43 8.52
C LEU A 353 -4.31 15.34 9.64
N ASP A 354 -3.38 14.84 10.45
CA ASP A 354 -2.68 15.61 11.48
C ASP A 354 -1.86 16.76 10.87
N TRP A 355 -1.09 16.52 9.81
CA TRP A 355 -0.34 17.58 9.11
C TRP A 355 -1.24 18.62 8.44
N ILE A 356 -2.37 18.21 7.87
CA ILE A 356 -3.36 19.15 7.32
C ILE A 356 -3.91 20.06 8.44
N LYS A 357 -4.24 19.49 9.61
CA LYS A 357 -4.77 20.23 10.76
C LYS A 357 -3.75 21.18 11.39
N GLN A 358 -2.48 20.81 11.42
CA GLN A 358 -1.40 21.62 11.99
C GLN A 358 -1.04 22.83 11.13
N GLU A 359 -1.47 22.88 9.86
CA GLU A 359 -1.17 23.98 8.92
C GLU A 359 0.34 24.26 8.81
N ASN A 360 1.16 23.20 8.94
CA ASN A 360 2.61 23.26 8.80
C ASN A 360 3.05 23.15 7.32
N GLN A 361 4.35 23.14 7.06
CA GLN A 361 4.92 23.00 5.70
C GLN A 361 4.48 21.74 4.94
N LEU A 362 4.00 20.71 5.63
CA LEU A 362 3.46 19.50 5.03
C LEU A 362 1.95 19.55 4.76
N SER A 363 1.23 20.60 5.19
CA SER A 363 -0.23 20.67 5.07
C SER A 363 -0.71 20.62 3.60
N LEU A 364 -0.09 21.40 2.72
CA LEU A 364 -0.43 21.38 1.28
C LEU A 364 -0.06 20.04 0.62
N PRO A 365 1.18 19.51 0.74
CA PRO A 365 1.52 18.17 0.26
C PRO A 365 0.60 17.07 0.81
N SER A 366 0.20 17.16 2.07
CA SER A 366 -0.69 16.19 2.72
C SER A 366 -2.10 16.27 2.14
N SER A 367 -2.61 17.49 1.89
CA SER A 367 -3.91 17.70 1.24
C SER A 367 -3.90 17.14 -0.18
N MET A 368 -2.84 17.41 -0.94
CA MET A 368 -2.67 16.86 -2.30
C MET A 368 -2.58 15.33 -2.27
N ALA A 369 -1.82 14.76 -1.34
CA ALA A 369 -1.72 13.31 -1.16
C ALA A 369 -3.06 12.68 -0.78
N LEU A 370 -3.84 13.32 0.08
CA LEU A 370 -5.15 12.83 0.49
C LEU A 370 -6.13 12.81 -0.70
N VAL A 371 -6.19 13.91 -1.46
CA VAL A 371 -7.01 13.98 -2.68
C VAL A 371 -6.55 12.91 -3.67
N ALA A 372 -5.25 12.80 -3.95
CA ALA A 372 -4.73 11.80 -4.86
C ALA A 372 -5.06 10.37 -4.39
N MET A 373 -4.91 10.09 -3.09
CA MET A 373 -5.27 8.79 -2.51
C MET A 373 -6.75 8.47 -2.69
N VAL A 374 -7.67 9.38 -2.33
CA VAL A 374 -9.11 9.16 -2.51
C VAL A 374 -9.45 8.98 -3.99
N THR A 375 -8.87 9.80 -4.88
CA THR A 375 -9.16 9.68 -6.30
C THR A 375 -8.64 8.36 -6.87
N THR A 376 -7.39 7.96 -6.58
CA THR A 376 -6.84 6.65 -6.98
C THR A 376 -7.74 5.51 -6.53
N PHE A 377 -8.26 5.57 -5.30
CA PHE A 377 -9.13 4.52 -4.74
C PHE A 377 -10.42 4.30 -5.54
N TYR A 378 -10.86 5.28 -6.34
CA TYR A 378 -12.03 5.15 -7.22
C TYR A 378 -11.67 5.23 -8.72
N ALA A 379 -10.44 5.62 -9.06
CA ALA A 379 -10.04 5.91 -10.43
C ALA A 379 -9.98 4.64 -11.28
N SER A 380 -9.24 3.62 -10.84
CA SER A 380 -9.00 2.37 -11.57
C SER A 380 -10.27 1.71 -12.16
N PRO A 381 -11.39 1.55 -11.42
CA PRO A 381 -12.61 0.96 -11.98
C PRO A 381 -13.46 1.87 -12.87
N PHE A 382 -13.38 3.20 -12.68
CA PHE A 382 -14.37 4.12 -13.24
C PHE A 382 -13.80 5.11 -14.26
N LEU A 383 -12.49 5.38 -14.25
CA LEU A 383 -11.86 6.32 -15.14
C LEU A 383 -11.32 5.60 -16.38
N TYR A 384 -12.09 5.70 -17.47
CA TYR A 384 -11.58 5.50 -18.81
C TYR A 384 -11.28 6.88 -19.42
N PRO A 385 -10.03 7.21 -19.79
CA PRO A 385 -8.89 6.31 -19.93
C PRO A 385 -8.05 6.13 -18.64
N TRP A 386 -7.51 4.90 -18.50
CA TRP A 386 -6.57 4.45 -17.45
C TRP A 386 -5.39 5.40 -17.20
N LEU A 387 -5.05 6.24 -18.18
CA LEU A 387 -3.97 7.21 -18.07
C LEU A 387 -4.18 8.20 -16.92
N VAL A 388 -5.42 8.65 -16.67
CA VAL A 388 -5.72 9.61 -15.60
C VAL A 388 -5.40 9.00 -14.24
N ASP A 389 -5.76 7.74 -14.03
CA ASP A 389 -5.43 6.97 -12.83
C ASP A 389 -3.91 6.92 -12.60
N GLU A 390 -3.15 6.62 -13.66
CA GLU A 390 -1.69 6.62 -13.59
C GLU A 390 -1.11 7.99 -13.21
N MET A 391 -1.63 9.09 -13.75
CA MET A 391 -1.15 10.43 -13.35
C MET A 391 -1.29 10.64 -11.85
N ILE A 392 -2.43 10.20 -11.29
CA ILE A 392 -2.76 10.36 -9.88
C ILE A 392 -1.86 9.45 -9.04
N ASN A 393 -1.61 8.21 -9.48
CA ASN A 393 -0.70 7.27 -8.83
C ASN A 393 0.73 7.82 -8.74
N TRP A 394 1.27 8.38 -9.84
CA TRP A 394 2.58 9.03 -9.85
C TRP A 394 2.62 10.28 -8.97
N LEU A 395 1.56 11.09 -8.98
CA LEU A 395 1.44 12.27 -8.12
C LEU A 395 1.41 11.86 -6.63
N LEU A 396 0.68 10.79 -6.30
CA LEU A 396 0.60 10.24 -4.95
C LEU A 396 1.98 9.73 -4.49
N ALA A 397 2.67 8.94 -5.32
CA ALA A 397 4.03 8.48 -5.05
C ALA A 397 5.01 9.65 -4.82
N ALA A 398 4.96 10.68 -5.69
CA ALA A 398 5.80 11.87 -5.55
C ALA A 398 5.50 12.67 -4.27
N ASN A 399 4.23 12.77 -3.86
CA ASN A 399 3.86 13.41 -2.60
C ASN A 399 4.32 12.61 -1.38
N LEU A 400 4.11 11.29 -1.38
CA LEU A 400 4.55 10.43 -0.28
C LEU A 400 6.07 10.43 -0.13
N LEU A 401 6.82 10.38 -1.24
CA LEU A 401 8.27 10.49 -1.23
C LEU A 401 8.73 11.83 -0.65
N TYR A 402 8.15 12.93 -1.11
CA TYR A 402 8.47 14.26 -0.61
C TYR A 402 8.23 14.39 0.91
N MET A 403 7.07 13.94 1.38
CA MET A 403 6.73 13.94 2.81
C MET A 403 7.63 12.99 3.62
N ALA A 404 8.00 11.83 3.07
CA ALA A 404 8.92 10.88 3.71
C ALA A 404 10.33 11.48 3.90
N ILE A 405 10.82 12.23 2.91
CA ILE A 405 12.11 12.92 2.99
C ILE A 405 12.07 14.02 4.07
N LEU A 406 11.04 14.86 4.07
CA LEU A 406 10.94 15.97 5.03
C LEU A 406 10.70 15.51 6.48
N SER A 407 10.10 14.33 6.65
CA SER A 407 9.83 13.72 7.96
C SER A 407 10.93 12.75 8.44
N MET A 408 12.09 12.73 7.76
CA MET A 408 13.26 12.00 8.22
C MET A 408 13.75 12.49 9.59
N PRO A 409 14.39 11.63 10.40
CA PRO A 409 14.97 12.04 11.68
C PRO A 409 16.05 13.11 11.52
N GLU A 410 16.19 14.01 12.50
CA GLU A 410 17.18 15.10 12.47
C GLU A 410 18.64 14.63 12.36
N TRP A 411 18.97 13.47 12.95
CA TRP A 411 20.31 12.89 12.82
C TRP A 411 20.63 12.48 11.38
N LEU A 412 19.61 12.12 10.58
CA LEU A 412 19.79 11.74 9.18
C LEU A 412 19.88 12.99 8.30
N LYS A 413 19.03 13.99 8.58
CA LYS A 413 19.05 15.29 7.90
C LYS A 413 20.41 15.98 8.06
N SER A 414 20.94 16.05 9.28
CA SER A 414 22.26 16.64 9.57
C SER A 414 23.40 15.91 8.86
N LEU A 415 23.34 14.58 8.75
CA LEU A 415 24.35 13.79 8.03
C LEU A 415 24.33 14.08 6.52
N VAL A 416 23.14 14.20 5.92
CA VAL A 416 22.97 14.55 4.50
C VAL A 416 23.47 15.98 4.25
N HIS A 417 23.10 16.93 5.10
CA HIS A 417 23.55 18.32 4.99
C HIS A 417 25.08 18.45 5.11
N ARG A 418 25.72 17.78 6.08
CA ARG A 418 27.18 17.80 6.23
C ARG A 418 27.91 17.25 5.00
N ARG A 419 27.38 16.19 4.37
CA ARG A 419 27.96 15.64 3.14
C ARG A 419 27.81 16.58 1.94
N LEU A 420 26.67 17.23 1.80
CA LEU A 420 26.38 18.10 0.65
C LEU A 420 27.01 19.50 0.75
N SER A 421 27.18 20.02 1.96
CA SER A 421 27.85 21.31 2.20
C SER A 421 29.37 21.27 2.06
N GLY A 422 29.97 20.09 1.82
CA GLY A 422 31.42 19.93 1.68
C GLY A 422 32.22 20.21 2.95
N LYS A 423 31.59 20.58 4.06
CA LYS A 423 32.23 20.81 5.37
C LYS A 423 32.52 19.45 6.05
N PHE A 424 33.53 18.76 5.55
CA PHE A 424 34.27 17.80 6.37
C PHE A 424 35.09 18.60 7.38
N SER A 425 34.53 18.89 8.56
CA SER A 425 35.37 19.19 9.71
C SER A 425 36.16 17.91 10.03
N VAL A 426 37.49 18.00 9.86
CA VAL A 426 38.49 17.02 10.29
C VAL A 426 38.30 16.66 11.75
#